data_AF-A0A965D1J2-F1
#
_entry.id   AF-A0A965D1J2-F1
#
_cell.length_a   1.000
_cell.length_b   1.000
_cell.length_c   1.000
_cell.angle_alpha   90.00
_cell.angle_beta   90.00
_cell.angle_gamma   90.00
#
_symmetry.space_group_name_H-M   'P 1'
#
loop_
_entity.id
_entity.type
_entity.pdbx_description
1 polymer ?
#
loop_
_entity_poly.entity_id
_entity_poly.type
_entity_poly.pdbx_seq_one_letter_code
_entity_poly.pdbx_strand_id
1 'polypeptide(L)'
;MTPPYAPLLKYFPENYRWSAGFVNMLSSAPYGGAEIAELHKIGTLLQNKALDDDEAWFSACEKIADEVRGFAEQRAQSGHRFSAAHAYLRATNYYLFGERF
;
A
#
# COMPACT_ATOMS: atom_id res chain seq x y z
N MET A 1 -12.60 33.91 8.42
CA MET A 1 -11.66 32.99 9.09
C MET A 1 -11.92 31.61 8.50
N THR A 2 -11.11 31.15 7.55
CA THR A 2 -11.18 29.78 7.05
C THR A 2 -10.86 28.83 8.20
N PRO A 3 -11.57 27.70 8.37
CA PRO A 3 -11.21 26.75 9.41
C PRO A 3 -9.78 26.28 9.17
N PRO A 4 -8.96 26.10 10.22
CA PRO A 4 -7.65 25.47 10.04
C PRO A 4 -7.90 24.11 9.38
N TYR A 5 -7.23 23.86 8.26
CA TYR A 5 -7.27 22.55 7.59
C TYR A 5 -7.01 21.47 8.65
N ALA A 6 -7.90 20.49 8.75
CA ALA A 6 -7.65 19.33 9.58
C ALA A 6 -6.31 18.72 9.13
N PRO A 7 -5.37 18.46 10.04
CA PRO A 7 -4.10 17.86 9.66
C PRO A 7 -4.37 16.52 8.99
N LEU A 8 -3.74 16.28 7.83
CA LEU A 8 -3.73 14.98 7.18
C LEU A 8 -3.34 13.90 8.20
N LEU A 9 -3.97 12.73 8.15
CA LEU A 9 -3.56 11.59 8.95
C LEU A 9 -2.09 11.24 8.62
N LYS A 10 -1.20 11.38 9.60
CA LYS A 10 0.24 11.12 9.42
C LYS A 10 0.64 9.78 10.00
N TYR A 11 0.78 8.77 9.13
CA TYR A 11 1.37 7.48 9.50
C TYR A 11 2.87 7.56 9.73
N PHE A 12 3.53 8.51 9.06
CA PHE A 12 4.94 8.83 9.19
C PHE A 12 5.04 10.32 9.55
N PRO A 13 5.05 10.69 10.84
CA PRO A 13 4.93 12.09 11.29
C PRO A 13 5.96 13.04 10.66
N GLU A 14 7.16 12.53 10.42
CA GLU A 14 8.30 13.27 9.86
C GLU A 14 8.37 13.16 8.33
N ASN A 15 7.58 12.29 7.70
CA ASN A 15 7.56 12.08 6.26
C ASN A 15 6.16 12.29 5.67
N TYR A 16 5.91 13.51 5.21
CA TYR A 16 4.66 13.88 4.55
C TYR A 16 4.44 13.10 3.25
N ARG A 17 5.47 12.88 2.43
CA ARG A 17 5.36 12.17 1.15
C ARG A 17 4.83 10.75 1.37
N TRP A 18 5.49 9.98 2.24
CA TRP A 18 5.05 8.62 2.56
C TRP A 18 3.70 8.60 3.26
N SER A 19 3.42 9.54 4.17
CA SER A 19 2.08 9.64 4.79
C SER A 19 0.98 9.88 3.76
N ALA A 20 1.21 10.77 2.78
CA ALA A 20 0.26 11.03 1.71
C ALA A 20 0.09 9.81 0.78
N GLY A 21 1.18 9.13 0.42
CA GLY A 21 1.14 7.87 -0.32
C GLY A 21 0.33 6.80 0.42
N PHE A 22 0.61 6.60 1.70
CA PHE A 22 -0.05 5.61 2.55
C PHE A 22 -1.53 5.91 2.76
N VAL A 23 -1.91 7.18 2.96
CA VAL A 23 -3.32 7.58 3.06
C VAL A 23 -4.06 7.34 1.73
N ASN A 24 -3.41 7.57 0.58
CA ASN A 24 -4.02 7.27 -0.72
C ASN A 24 -4.24 5.76 -0.91
N MET A 25 -3.27 4.93 -0.51
CA MET A 25 -3.44 3.47 -0.50
C MET A 25 -4.60 3.05 0.41
N LEU A 26 -4.65 3.59 1.64
CA LEU A 26 -5.71 3.30 2.59
C LEU A 26 -7.09 3.72 2.06
N SER A 27 -7.17 4.87 1.38
CA SER A 27 -8.39 5.38 0.75
C SER A 27 -8.91 4.48 -0.36
N SER A 28 -8.07 3.61 -0.92
CA SER A 28 -8.48 2.62 -1.92
C SER A 28 -9.10 1.34 -1.33
N ALA A 29 -8.97 1.11 -0.02
CA ALA A 29 -9.48 -0.10 0.64
C ALA A 29 -11.01 -0.31 0.49
N PRO A 30 -11.88 0.71 0.60
CA PRO A 30 -13.32 0.55 0.38
C PRO A 30 -13.69 0.09 -1.04
N TYR A 31 -12.78 0.25 -2.00
CA TYR A 31 -12.94 -0.15 -3.40
C TYR A 31 -12.19 -1.45 -3.74
N GLY A 32 -11.66 -2.16 -2.74
CA GLY A 32 -10.91 -3.40 -2.91
C GLY A 32 -9.45 -3.21 -3.34
N GLY A 33 -8.93 -1.97 -3.28
CA GLY A 33 -7.56 -1.65 -3.68
C GLY A 33 -6.50 -1.95 -2.61
N ALA A 34 -6.90 -2.14 -1.35
CA ALA A 34 -5.97 -2.44 -0.28
C ALA A 34 -6.64 -3.21 0.87
N GLU A 35 -5.84 -3.93 1.66
CA GLU A 35 -6.22 -4.50 2.95
C GLU A 35 -5.40 -3.88 4.08
N ILE A 36 -6.04 -3.62 5.22
CA ILE A 36 -5.40 -2.93 6.36
C ILE A 36 -4.16 -3.70 6.86
N ALA A 37 -4.24 -5.04 6.90
CA ALA A 37 -3.12 -5.87 7.33
C ALA A 37 -1.93 -5.82 6.36
N GLU A 38 -2.19 -5.73 5.05
CA GLU A 38 -1.16 -5.60 4.02
C GLU A 38 -0.48 -4.22 4.12
N LEU A 39 -1.26 -3.15 4.33
CA LEU A 39 -0.71 -1.80 4.59
C LEU A 39 0.10 -1.75 5.87
N HIS A 40 -0.34 -2.43 6.94
CA HIS A 40 0.43 -2.52 8.18
C HIS A 40 1.79 -3.18 7.97
N LYS A 41 1.88 -4.22 7.13
CA LYS A 41 3.18 -4.82 6.76
C LYS A 41 4.08 -3.82 6.03
N ILE A 42 3.56 -3.08 5.06
CA ILE A 42 4.31 -2.02 4.36
C ILE A 42 4.83 -1.00 5.38
N GLY A 43 3.97 -0.52 6.28
CA GLY A 43 4.35 0.42 7.33
C GLY A 43 5.44 -0.13 8.25
N THR A 44 5.41 -1.42 8.55
CA THR A 44 6.44 -2.10 9.37
C THR A 44 7.79 -2.19 8.64
N LEU A 45 7.79 -2.48 7.33
CA LEU A 45 9.01 -2.54 6.51
C LEU A 45 9.71 -1.18 6.40
N LEU A 46 8.93 -0.10 6.49
CA LEU A 46 9.42 1.28 6.46
C LEU A 46 9.84 1.82 7.83
N GLN A 47 9.64 1.07 8.91
CA GLN A 47 10.10 1.49 10.24
C GLN A 47 11.61 1.66 10.25
N ASN A 48 12.07 2.78 10.82
CA ASN A 48 13.48 3.15 10.94
C ASN A 48 14.22 3.35 9.61
N LYS A 49 13.51 3.46 8.48
CA LYS A 49 14.08 3.87 7.19
C LYS A 49 14.25 5.39 7.14
N ALA A 50 15.24 5.85 6.36
CA ALA A 50 15.46 7.28 6.17
C ALA A 50 14.27 7.88 5.41
N LEU A 51 13.91 9.13 5.76
CA LEU A 51 12.68 9.76 5.28
C LEU A 51 12.73 10.14 3.79
N ASP A 52 13.90 10.05 3.17
CA ASP A 52 14.18 10.30 1.76
C ASP A 52 14.55 9.02 0.99
N ASP A 53 14.39 7.85 1.62
CA ASP A 53 14.71 6.55 1.05
C ASP A 53 13.61 6.04 0.12
N ASP A 54 13.52 6.63 -1.08
CA ASP A 54 12.52 6.27 -2.09
C ASP A 54 12.68 4.81 -2.55
N GLU A 55 13.89 4.23 -2.47
CA GLU A 55 14.15 2.80 -2.73
C GLU A 55 13.53 1.90 -1.66
N ALA A 56 13.58 2.29 -0.37
CA ALA A 56 12.90 1.56 0.69
C ALA A 56 11.38 1.59 0.53
N TRP A 57 10.80 2.71 0.07
CA TRP A 57 9.39 2.79 -0.29
C TRP A 57 9.04 1.81 -1.40
N PHE A 58 9.75 1.89 -2.52
CA PHE A 58 9.54 1.00 -3.66
C PHE A 58 9.64 -0.47 -3.25
N SER A 59 10.73 -0.84 -2.56
CA SER A 59 10.99 -2.21 -2.12
C SER A 59 9.93 -2.74 -1.15
N ALA A 60 9.42 -1.90 -0.25
CA ALA A 60 8.37 -2.29 0.69
C ALA A 60 7.04 -2.56 -0.04
N CYS A 61 6.67 -1.69 -0.98
CA CYS A 61 5.49 -1.87 -1.81
C CYS A 61 5.61 -3.10 -2.72
N GLU A 62 6.74 -3.25 -3.43
CA GLU A 62 7.02 -4.37 -4.33
C GLU A 62 6.93 -5.70 -3.58
N LYS A 63 7.57 -5.83 -2.41
CA LYS A 63 7.53 -7.04 -1.60
C LYS A 63 6.10 -7.47 -1.26
N ILE A 64 5.25 -6.53 -0.84
CA ILE A 64 3.86 -6.84 -0.48
C ILE A 64 3.01 -7.09 -1.72
N ALA A 65 3.26 -6.39 -2.82
CA ALA A 65 2.63 -6.66 -4.10
C ALA A 65 2.92 -8.09 -4.60
N ASP A 66 4.17 -8.55 -4.47
CA ASP A 66 4.60 -9.91 -4.80
C ASP A 66 3.92 -10.97 -3.94
N GLU A 67 3.87 -10.78 -2.62
CA GLU A 67 3.15 -11.70 -1.71
C GLU A 67 1.68 -11.84 -2.11
N VAL A 68 1.01 -10.73 -2.40
CA VAL A 68 -0.42 -10.71 -2.76
C VAL A 68 -0.66 -11.27 -4.15
N ARG A 69 0.25 -11.01 -5.11
CA ARG A 69 0.23 -11.63 -6.45
C ARG A 69 0.37 -13.15 -6.33
N GLY A 70 1.32 -13.65 -5.55
CA GLY A 70 1.50 -15.08 -5.33
C GLY A 70 0.25 -15.73 -4.74
N PHE A 71 -0.42 -15.07 -3.79
CA PHE A 71 -1.72 -15.53 -3.30
C PHE A 71 -2.79 -15.53 -4.40
N ALA A 72 -2.84 -14.49 -5.24
CA ALA A 72 -3.77 -14.42 -6.36
C ALA A 72 -3.58 -15.58 -7.35
N GLU A 73 -2.33 -15.89 -7.69
CA GLU A 73 -1.96 -17.00 -8.57
C GLU A 73 -2.40 -18.36 -8.00
N GLN A 74 -2.16 -18.61 -6.71
CA GLN A 74 -2.63 -19.84 -6.04
C GLN A 74 -4.16 -19.97 -6.10
N ARG A 75 -4.89 -18.87 -5.92
CA ARG A 75 -6.36 -18.86 -6.00
C ARG A 75 -6.85 -19.07 -7.44
N ALA A 76 -6.17 -18.49 -8.42
CA ALA A 76 -6.48 -18.69 -9.83
C ALA A 76 -6.30 -20.16 -10.23
N GLN A 77 -5.16 -20.77 -9.87
CA GLN A 77 -4.85 -22.18 -10.13
C GLN A 77 -5.85 -23.13 -9.46
N SER A 78 -6.38 -22.75 -8.30
CA SER A 78 -7.39 -23.53 -7.56
C SER A 78 -8.84 -23.26 -8.00
N GLY A 79 -9.07 -22.48 -9.07
CA GLY A 79 -10.40 -22.18 -9.61
C GLY A 79 -11.20 -21.10 -8.86
N HIS A 80 -10.61 -20.42 -7.88
CA HIS A 80 -11.25 -19.35 -7.09
C HIS A 80 -11.12 -17.99 -7.77
N ARG A 81 -11.76 -17.81 -8.93
CA ARG A 81 -11.58 -16.64 -9.81
C ARG A 81 -11.85 -15.29 -9.13
N PHE A 82 -12.85 -15.18 -8.26
CA PHE A 82 -13.19 -13.91 -7.61
C PHE A 82 -12.15 -13.52 -6.54
N SER A 83 -11.68 -14.49 -5.76
CA SER A 83 -10.59 -14.27 -4.80
C SER A 83 -9.30 -13.90 -5.50
N ALA A 84 -8.99 -14.56 -6.62
CA ALA A 84 -7.83 -14.22 -7.45
C ALA A 84 -7.94 -12.80 -8.00
N ALA A 85 -9.06 -12.44 -8.63
CA ALA A 85 -9.28 -11.09 -9.16
C ALA A 85 -9.15 -10.00 -8.09
N HIS A 86 -9.73 -10.22 -6.91
CA HIS A 86 -9.61 -9.28 -5.79
C HIS A 86 -8.15 -9.12 -5.32
N ALA A 87 -7.38 -10.21 -5.25
CA ALA A 87 -5.97 -10.15 -4.90
C ALA A 87 -5.10 -9.51 -6.00
N TYR A 88 -5.34 -9.80 -7.27
CA TYR A 88 -4.64 -9.14 -8.37
C TYR A 88 -4.87 -7.62 -8.37
N LEU A 89 -6.09 -7.17 -8.09
CA LEU A 89 -6.39 -5.73 -7.98
C LEU A 89 -5.51 -5.06 -6.92
N ARG A 90 -5.39 -5.66 -5.72
CA ARG A 90 -4.54 -5.13 -4.65
C ARG A 90 -3.07 -5.17 -5.00
N ALA A 91 -2.57 -6.27 -5.57
CA ALA A 91 -1.19 -6.38 -6.00
C ALA A 91 -0.83 -5.27 -7.01
N THR A 92 -1.65 -5.08 -8.05
CA THR A 92 -1.47 -3.99 -9.02
C THR A 92 -1.47 -2.62 -8.35
N ASN A 93 -2.38 -2.40 -7.41
CA ASN A 93 -2.43 -1.14 -6.68
C ASN A 93 -1.13 -0.89 -5.90
N TYR A 94 -0.57 -1.91 -5.25
CA TYR A 94 0.70 -1.80 -4.52
C TYR A 94 1.90 -1.56 -5.44
N TYR A 95 1.96 -2.18 -6.62
CA TYR A 95 2.96 -1.84 -7.63
C TYR A 95 2.85 -0.37 -8.07
N LEU A 96 1.64 0.08 -8.42
CA LEU A 96 1.39 1.46 -8.85
C LEU A 96 1.80 2.49 -7.77
N PHE A 97 1.50 2.20 -6.50
CA PHE A 97 1.90 3.09 -5.41
C PHE A 97 3.40 2.99 -5.08
N GLY A 98 4.06 1.87 -5.36
CA GLY A 98 5.50 1.71 -5.25
C GLY A 98 6.27 2.66 -6.16
N GLU A 99 5.80 2.88 -7.39
CA GLU A 99 6.44 3.77 -8.38
C GLU A 99 6.26 5.28 -8.12
N ARG A 100 5.58 5.65 -7.04
CA ARG A 100 5.14 7.04 -6.81
C ARG A 100 6.28 8.02 -6.49
N PHE A 101 7.41 7.52 -6.00
CA PHE A 101 8.55 8.31 -5.52
C PHE A 101 9.82 7.83 -6.20
#